data_AF-A0A0K8V727-F1
#
_entry.id   AF-A0A0K8V727-F1
#
_cell.length_a   1.000
_cell.length_b   1.000
_cell.length_c   1.000
_cell.angle_alpha   90.00
_cell.angle_beta   90.00
_cell.angle_gamma   90.00
#
_symmetry.space_group_name_H-M   'P 1'
#
loop_
_entity.id
_entity.type
_entity.pdbx_description
1 polymer ?
#
loop_
_entity_poly.entity_id
_entity_poly.type
_entity_poly.pdbx_seq_one_letter_code
_entity_poly.pdbx_strand_id
1 'polypeptide(L)'
;MVKKDDSFTAETVDSTDMLFDQQTYDAKDDFKTTTSADGRKASEFTSTDPLLPQTRRMPRRRIMYLELPVFLMFVGFLLTGSVMLNQELYQTCVAVYHYNESDCEPLRGIIPKTAEAKIIEKSVQPYVAKITMTSSILNNVWPGILVLFVGPWSDKFGRRPVLLVTFVATFLGQVITTILVSFSQVLSLNPWFYLLASIPSMLVGGASAIITIVFCYISDVTDMENKAKRMFFINMSMGVGVVIGNICSSYLLRLTNTTIVCAVSAALVFIALMYVWFFIGESLDVEETTFTHKAKHFFDVRLIKDLVKTCTIRRPNYGRAIIACTISILIVSNFAFMGELGVF
;
A
#
# COMPACT_ATOMS: atom_id res chain seq x y z
N MET A 1 -39.24 -25.60 -51.40
CA MET A 1 -38.20 -25.35 -50.38
C MET A 1 -38.86 -25.48 -49.01
N VAL A 2 -38.44 -26.48 -48.23
CA VAL A 2 -38.43 -26.60 -46.75
C VAL A 2 -39.74 -26.21 -46.01
N LYS A 3 -40.66 -27.12 -45.64
CA LYS A 3 -40.67 -28.16 -44.55
C LYS A 3 -40.90 -27.52 -43.16
N LYS A 4 -41.80 -27.95 -42.26
CA LYS A 4 -43.01 -28.82 -42.22
C LYS A 4 -43.60 -28.63 -40.80
N ASP A 5 -44.91 -28.77 -40.71
CA ASP A 5 -45.78 -28.69 -39.53
C ASP A 5 -45.54 -29.71 -38.41
N ASP A 6 -46.20 -29.38 -37.29
CA ASP A 6 -46.95 -30.25 -36.37
C ASP A 6 -46.37 -30.78 -35.05
N SER A 7 -47.29 -30.67 -34.08
CA SER A 7 -47.35 -31.01 -32.66
C SER A 7 -47.18 -32.49 -32.29
N PHE A 8 -46.51 -32.76 -31.16
CA PHE A 8 -46.59 -33.95 -30.26
C PHE A 8 -45.49 -33.74 -29.18
N THR A 9 -45.53 -34.11 -27.90
CA THR A 9 -46.37 -35.00 -27.09
C THR A 9 -46.08 -34.74 -25.60
N ALA A 10 -47.04 -35.05 -24.74
CA ALA A 10 -46.81 -35.39 -23.33
C ALA A 10 -46.44 -36.88 -23.22
N GLU A 11 -45.50 -37.23 -22.35
CA GLU A 11 -45.38 -38.57 -21.74
C GLU A 11 -44.62 -38.49 -20.40
N THR A 12 -45.09 -39.30 -19.45
CA THR A 12 -44.84 -39.31 -18.00
C THR A 12 -43.98 -40.50 -17.56
N VAL A 13 -43.54 -40.48 -16.28
CA VAL A 13 -43.04 -41.60 -15.42
C VAL A 13 -41.51 -41.82 -15.52
N ASP A 14 -40.68 -41.90 -14.46
CA ASP A 14 -40.86 -42.48 -13.13
C ASP A 14 -40.05 -41.79 -12.01
N SER A 15 -40.50 -42.07 -10.80
CA SER A 15 -40.17 -41.61 -9.46
C SER A 15 -38.90 -42.28 -8.92
N THR A 16 -38.07 -41.53 -8.17
CA THR A 16 -37.46 -42.09 -6.94
C THR A 16 -37.05 -40.97 -6.00
N ASP A 17 -37.59 -41.05 -4.79
CA ASP A 17 -37.35 -40.23 -3.62
C ASP A 17 -35.86 -40.14 -3.24
N MET A 18 -35.43 -39.00 -2.68
CA MET A 18 -35.19 -38.90 -1.24
C MET A 18 -34.58 -37.54 -0.85
N LEU A 19 -35.42 -36.78 -0.16
CA LEU A 19 -35.20 -35.87 0.96
C LEU A 19 -33.78 -35.32 1.25
N PHE A 20 -33.76 -33.99 1.36
CA PHE A 20 -32.92 -33.17 2.24
C PHE A 20 -32.60 -33.85 3.58
N ASP A 21 -31.34 -33.74 4.03
CA ASP A 21 -31.09 -33.69 5.47
C ASP A 21 -29.97 -32.70 5.82
N GLN A 22 -30.34 -31.80 6.74
CA GLN A 22 -29.57 -30.67 7.23
C GLN A 22 -29.11 -31.03 8.64
N GLN A 23 -27.86 -31.48 8.79
CA GLN A 23 -27.34 -31.90 10.09
C GLN A 23 -26.90 -30.69 10.93
N THR A 24 -27.83 -30.29 11.80
CA THR A 24 -27.60 -29.48 12.99
C THR A 24 -27.27 -30.46 14.13
N TYR A 25 -26.06 -30.43 14.66
CA TYR A 25 -25.69 -31.25 15.83
C TYR A 25 -25.75 -30.39 17.09
N ASP A 26 -26.85 -30.54 17.83
CA ASP A 26 -26.94 -30.27 19.27
C ASP A 26 -26.68 -31.60 20.00
N ALA A 27 -25.67 -31.64 20.87
CA ALA A 27 -25.46 -32.75 21.80
C ALA A 27 -25.45 -32.21 23.22
N LYS A 28 -26.56 -32.45 23.90
CA LYS A 28 -26.76 -32.30 25.34
C LYS A 28 -26.70 -33.72 25.90
N ASP A 29 -25.72 -34.05 26.74
CA ASP A 29 -25.73 -35.32 27.46
C ASP A 29 -25.37 -35.14 28.93
N ASP A 30 -26.31 -35.61 29.75
CA ASP A 30 -26.31 -35.75 31.19
C ASP A 30 -25.19 -36.71 31.66
N PHE A 31 -24.48 -36.37 32.74
CA PHE A 31 -23.66 -37.35 33.46
C PHE A 31 -24.15 -37.52 34.91
N LYS A 32 -24.75 -38.70 35.15
CA LYS A 32 -25.15 -39.20 36.46
C LYS A 32 -23.94 -39.51 37.34
N THR A 33 -24.03 -39.10 38.60
CA THR A 33 -23.09 -39.41 39.68
C THR A 33 -23.38 -40.81 40.24
N THR A 34 -22.38 -41.70 40.25
CA THR A 34 -22.43 -42.89 41.12
C THR A 34 -21.05 -43.16 41.74
N THR A 35 -21.06 -43.24 43.06
CA THR A 35 -19.95 -43.50 43.99
C THR A 35 -19.64 -45.00 44.08
N SER A 36 -18.36 -45.41 44.17
CA SER A 36 -17.81 -46.27 45.25
C SER A 36 -16.45 -46.93 44.93
N ALA A 37 -15.57 -46.87 45.95
CA ALA A 37 -14.33 -47.57 46.33
C ALA A 37 -13.76 -48.78 45.55
N ASP A 38 -12.43 -48.80 45.31
CA ASP A 38 -11.43 -49.68 45.97
C ASP A 38 -10.02 -49.45 45.35
N GLY A 39 -8.95 -49.67 46.12
CA GLY A 39 -7.58 -49.28 45.77
C GLY A 39 -6.70 -50.38 45.15
N ARG A 40 -5.81 -50.00 44.21
CA ARG A 40 -4.45 -50.55 44.04
C ARG A 40 -3.65 -49.79 42.96
N LYS A 41 -2.37 -49.59 43.25
CA LYS A 41 -1.34 -48.93 42.41
C LYS A 41 -1.13 -49.65 41.06
N ALA A 42 -1.05 -48.88 39.98
CA ALA A 42 -0.12 -49.10 38.86
C ALA A 42 0.03 -47.80 38.04
N SER A 43 1.18 -47.70 37.39
CA SER A 43 1.82 -46.56 36.74
C SER A 43 1.11 -45.94 35.53
N GLU A 44 1.59 -44.74 35.17
CA GLU A 44 1.67 -44.10 33.84
C GLU A 44 0.74 -42.92 33.49
N PHE A 45 1.43 -41.92 32.91
CA PHE A 45 0.97 -40.85 32.03
C PHE A 45 0.35 -39.59 32.67
N THR A 46 1.22 -38.63 33.01
CA THR A 46 0.87 -37.22 33.18
C THR A 46 0.49 -36.64 31.81
N SER A 47 -0.75 -36.84 31.38
CA SER A 47 -1.37 -36.06 30.31
C SER A 47 -1.89 -34.75 30.90
N THR A 48 -1.18 -33.67 30.64
CA THR A 48 -1.63 -32.29 30.85
C THR A 48 -2.94 -32.08 30.09
N ASP A 49 -4.06 -31.89 30.79
CA ASP A 49 -5.37 -31.59 30.19
C ASP A 49 -5.32 -30.27 29.37
N PRO A 50 -5.62 -30.26 28.05
CA PRO A 50 -5.53 -29.04 27.23
C PRO A 50 -6.78 -28.15 27.22
N LEU A 51 -7.81 -28.41 28.02
CA LEU A 51 -9.16 -27.88 27.79
C LEU A 51 -9.66 -26.83 28.79
N LEU A 52 -8.76 -26.02 29.36
CA LEU A 52 -9.17 -24.72 29.91
C LEU A 52 -9.26 -23.72 28.75
N PRO A 53 -10.43 -23.07 28.51
CA PRO A 53 -10.49 -21.99 27.55
C PRO A 53 -9.59 -20.89 28.06
N GLN A 54 -8.43 -20.72 27.41
CA GLN A 54 -7.60 -19.54 27.63
C GLN A 54 -8.51 -18.34 27.50
N THR A 55 -8.65 -17.57 28.57
CA THR A 55 -9.39 -16.31 28.59
C THR A 55 -8.93 -15.49 27.41
N ARG A 56 -9.73 -15.48 26.35
CA ARG A 56 -9.52 -14.70 25.13
C ARG A 56 -9.57 -13.25 25.57
N ARG A 57 -8.43 -12.65 25.87
CA ARG A 57 -8.31 -11.21 26.14
C ARG A 57 -8.89 -10.54 24.91
N MET A 58 -10.13 -10.02 25.01
CA MET A 58 -10.70 -9.23 23.93
C MET A 58 -9.77 -8.04 23.72
N PRO A 59 -9.13 -7.90 22.54
CA PRO A 59 -8.33 -6.73 22.29
C PRO A 59 -9.30 -5.55 22.25
N ARG A 60 -9.02 -4.58 23.12
CA ARG A 60 -9.60 -3.25 23.19
C ARG A 60 -10.00 -2.80 21.78
N ARG A 61 -11.30 -2.61 21.51
CA ARG A 61 -11.89 -2.15 20.23
C ARG A 61 -11.16 -0.88 19.75
N ARG A 62 -10.03 -1.04 19.08
CA ARG A 62 -9.33 0.03 18.39
C ARG A 62 -10.02 0.13 17.04
N ILE A 63 -10.65 1.26 16.80
CA ILE A 63 -11.47 1.52 15.62
C ILE A 63 -10.61 1.31 14.36
N MET A 64 -10.93 0.30 13.53
CA MET A 64 -10.09 -0.18 12.41
C MET A 64 -10.49 0.44 11.06
N TYR A 65 -10.54 1.77 10.97
CA TYR A 65 -10.73 2.46 9.69
C TYR A 65 -9.38 2.93 9.14
N LEU A 66 -8.74 2.12 8.30
CA LEU A 66 -7.49 2.45 7.60
C LEU A 66 -7.75 3.32 6.36
N GLU A 67 -8.99 3.45 5.91
CA GLU A 67 -9.38 4.19 4.72
C GLU A 67 -9.03 5.70 4.82
N LEU A 68 -9.31 6.32 5.98
CA LEU A 68 -9.05 7.75 6.21
C LEU A 68 -7.56 8.15 6.21
N PRO A 69 -6.66 7.49 6.96
CA PRO A 69 -5.24 7.85 6.93
C PRO A 69 -4.60 7.58 5.56
N VAL A 70 -5.04 6.54 4.83
CA VAL A 70 -4.59 6.29 3.46
C VAL A 70 -5.04 7.42 2.54
N PHE A 71 -6.30 7.83 2.61
CA PHE A 71 -6.80 8.99 1.85
C PHE A 71 -5.96 10.25 2.09
N LEU A 72 -5.77 10.65 3.35
CA LEU A 72 -4.99 11.84 3.72
C LEU A 72 -3.54 11.78 3.22
N MET A 73 -2.93 10.60 3.31
CA MET A 73 -1.57 10.35 2.83
C MET A 73 -1.46 10.53 1.31
N PHE A 74 -2.39 9.97 0.55
CA PHE A 74 -2.42 10.12 -0.92
C PHE A 74 -2.67 11.57 -1.34
N VAL A 75 -3.59 12.29 -0.66
CA VAL A 75 -3.79 13.73 -0.89
C VAL A 75 -2.47 14.48 -0.68
N GLY A 76 -1.79 14.28 0.45
CA GLY A 76 -0.51 14.94 0.72
C GLY A 76 0.58 14.60 -0.31
N PHE A 77 0.71 13.33 -0.68
CA PHE A 77 1.70 12.89 -1.67
C PHE A 77 1.51 13.58 -3.03
N LEU A 78 0.28 13.63 -3.54
CA LEU A 78 -0.02 14.25 -4.83
C LEU A 78 0.02 15.78 -4.77
N LEU A 79 -0.30 16.36 -3.60
CA LEU A 79 -0.19 17.80 -3.38
C LEU A 79 1.26 18.28 -3.61
N THR A 80 2.24 17.57 -3.05
CA THR A 80 3.65 17.88 -3.27
C THR A 80 4.11 17.52 -4.68
N GLY A 81 3.77 16.32 -5.17
CA GLY A 81 4.25 15.82 -6.46
C GLY A 81 3.90 16.72 -7.66
N SER A 82 2.71 17.32 -7.64
CA SER A 82 2.24 18.22 -8.71
C SER A 82 2.96 19.58 -8.75
N VAL A 83 3.52 20.07 -7.63
CA VAL A 83 4.27 21.34 -7.62
C VAL A 83 5.77 21.13 -7.83
N MET A 84 6.32 19.99 -7.41
CA MET A 84 7.76 19.75 -7.47
C MET A 84 8.33 19.81 -8.88
N LEU A 85 7.61 19.34 -9.91
CA LEU A 85 8.10 19.41 -11.28
C LEU A 85 8.33 20.86 -11.74
N ASN A 86 7.39 21.76 -11.46
CA ASN A 86 7.53 23.18 -11.78
C ASN A 86 8.64 23.85 -10.97
N GLN A 87 8.82 23.41 -9.71
CA GLN A 87 9.90 23.88 -8.86
C GLN A 87 11.28 23.42 -9.38
N GLU A 88 11.42 22.18 -9.83
CA GLU A 88 12.65 21.65 -10.43
C GLU A 88 13.00 22.40 -11.72
N LEU A 89 11.99 22.70 -12.55
CA LEU A 89 12.15 23.48 -13.78
C LEU A 89 12.67 24.90 -13.48
N TYR A 90 12.06 25.58 -12.51
CA TYR A 90 12.48 26.90 -12.06
C TYR A 90 13.91 26.90 -11.49
N GLN A 91 14.22 25.97 -10.58
CA GLN A 91 15.55 25.90 -9.97
C GLN A 91 16.63 25.52 -10.99
N THR A 92 16.33 24.68 -11.96
CA THR A 92 17.28 24.39 -13.05
C THR A 92 17.56 25.64 -13.90
N CYS A 93 16.53 26.44 -14.20
CA CYS A 93 16.65 27.69 -14.95
C CYS A 93 17.58 28.70 -14.26
N VAL A 94 17.39 28.91 -12.96
CA VAL A 94 18.13 29.91 -12.18
C VAL A 94 19.48 29.39 -11.67
N ALA A 95 19.53 28.19 -11.10
CA ALA A 95 20.72 27.68 -10.42
C ALA A 95 21.73 26.98 -11.33
N VAL A 96 21.29 26.40 -12.45
CA VAL A 96 22.17 25.65 -13.38
C VAL A 96 22.49 26.47 -14.63
N TYR A 97 21.48 27.10 -15.22
CA TYR A 97 21.63 27.88 -16.45
C TYR A 97 21.88 29.38 -16.22
N HIS A 98 21.76 29.86 -14.98
CA HIS A 98 22.04 31.25 -14.59
C HIS A 98 21.24 32.31 -15.38
N TYR A 99 20.00 31.98 -15.76
CA TYR A 99 19.07 32.97 -16.31
C TYR A 99 18.57 33.94 -15.24
N ASN A 100 18.12 35.13 -15.65
CA ASN A 100 17.50 36.10 -14.76
C ASN A 100 16.20 35.53 -14.17
N GLU A 101 15.91 35.88 -12.91
CA GLU A 101 14.75 35.37 -12.20
C GLU A 101 13.42 35.72 -12.90
N SER A 102 13.34 36.90 -13.51
CA SER A 102 12.17 37.38 -14.27
C SER A 102 11.78 36.45 -15.43
N ASP A 103 12.77 35.87 -16.10
CA ASP A 103 12.56 35.08 -17.31
C ASP A 103 12.15 33.64 -16.94
N CYS A 104 12.53 33.20 -15.73
CA CYS A 104 12.22 31.89 -15.18
C CYS A 104 10.91 31.86 -14.38
N GLU A 105 10.39 32.99 -13.87
CA GLU A 105 9.15 33.05 -13.08
C GLU A 105 7.94 32.34 -13.73
N PRO A 106 7.68 32.48 -15.05
CA PRO A 106 6.57 31.77 -15.70
C PRO A 106 6.67 30.24 -15.62
N LEU A 107 7.86 29.68 -15.40
CA LEU A 107 8.09 28.23 -15.27
C LEU A 107 7.53 27.65 -13.96
N ARG A 108 7.24 28.50 -12.96
CA ARG A 108 6.58 28.06 -11.71
C ARG A 108 5.12 27.66 -11.90
N GLY A 109 4.51 27.96 -13.06
CA GLY A 109 3.12 27.59 -13.38
C GLY A 109 2.05 28.50 -12.77
N ILE A 110 2.44 29.65 -12.19
CA ILE A 110 1.52 30.64 -11.59
C ILE A 110 1.00 31.62 -12.66
N ILE A 111 1.87 32.01 -13.60
CA ILE A 111 1.63 33.01 -14.65
C ILE A 111 1.58 32.28 -16.00
N PRO A 112 0.78 32.72 -16.99
CA PRO A 112 0.81 32.16 -18.34
C PRO A 112 2.22 32.22 -18.95
N LYS A 113 2.63 31.13 -19.61
CA LYS A 113 3.95 31.01 -20.24
C LYS A 113 4.11 32.02 -21.40
N THR A 114 5.17 32.82 -21.37
CA THR A 114 5.55 33.72 -22.47
C THR A 114 6.22 32.94 -23.61
N ALA A 115 6.29 33.52 -24.81
CA ALA A 115 6.96 32.89 -25.95
C ALA A 115 8.45 32.60 -25.66
N GLU A 116 9.10 33.50 -24.91
CA GLU A 116 10.50 33.36 -24.49
C GLU A 116 10.67 32.27 -23.43
N ALA A 117 9.80 32.22 -22.41
CA ALA A 117 9.83 31.16 -21.39
C ALA A 117 9.64 29.77 -22.00
N LYS A 118 8.88 29.64 -23.10
CA LYS A 118 8.71 28.36 -23.81
C LYS A 118 10.00 27.90 -24.52
N ILE A 119 10.81 28.85 -25.01
CA ILE A 119 12.12 28.55 -25.61
C ILE A 119 13.08 28.09 -24.52
N ILE A 120 13.10 28.79 -23.37
CA ILE A 120 13.91 28.43 -22.21
C ILE A 120 13.50 27.04 -21.69
N GLU A 121 12.21 26.80 -21.49
CA GLU A 121 11.67 25.51 -21.05
C GLU A 121 12.17 24.36 -21.93
N LYS A 122 12.11 24.51 -23.26
CA LYS A 122 12.57 23.47 -24.19
C LYS A 122 14.06 23.14 -24.02
N SER A 123 14.88 24.11 -23.62
CA SER A 123 16.31 23.92 -23.37
C SER A 123 16.60 23.27 -22.00
N VAL A 124 15.78 23.58 -21.00
CA VAL A 124 15.93 23.13 -19.60
C VAL A 124 15.28 21.74 -19.38
N GLN A 125 14.18 21.45 -20.06
CA GLN A 125 13.43 20.20 -19.98
C GLN A 125 14.27 18.93 -20.16
N PRO A 126 15.21 18.81 -21.12
CA PRO A 126 16.05 17.60 -21.21
C PRO A 126 16.98 17.41 -20.00
N TYR A 127 17.36 18.49 -19.30
CA TYR A 127 18.14 18.39 -18.07
C TYR A 127 17.27 17.93 -16.90
N VAL A 128 16.11 18.55 -16.71
CA VAL A 128 15.13 18.14 -15.68
C VAL A 128 14.69 16.69 -15.91
N ALA A 129 14.43 16.30 -17.17
CA ALA A 129 14.09 14.93 -17.51
C ALA A 129 15.17 13.93 -17.05
N LYS A 130 16.47 14.27 -17.12
CA LYS A 130 17.53 13.42 -16.57
C LYS A 130 17.44 13.28 -15.05
N ILE A 131 17.12 14.38 -14.34
CA ILE A 131 16.94 14.38 -12.88
C ILE A 131 15.73 13.53 -12.49
N THR A 132 14.57 13.79 -13.12
CA THR A 132 13.34 13.06 -12.86
C THR A 132 13.48 11.58 -13.22
N MET A 133 14.15 11.25 -14.34
CA MET A 133 14.44 9.87 -14.74
C MET A 133 15.30 9.16 -13.69
N THR A 134 16.37 9.81 -13.22
CA THR A 134 17.24 9.25 -12.17
C THR A 134 16.46 9.03 -10.88
N SER A 135 15.66 10.02 -10.47
CA SER A 135 14.80 9.95 -9.28
C SER A 135 13.76 8.82 -9.38
N SER A 136 13.16 8.63 -10.56
CA SER A 136 12.19 7.55 -10.81
C SER A 136 12.84 6.18 -10.76
N ILE A 137 14.03 6.01 -11.32
CA ILE A 137 14.78 4.74 -11.23
C ILE A 137 15.08 4.42 -9.76
N LEU A 138 15.57 5.41 -9.01
CA LEU A 138 15.91 5.24 -7.60
C LEU A 138 14.67 4.93 -6.73
N ASN A 139 13.56 5.61 -6.96
CA ASN A 139 12.33 5.41 -6.19
C ASN A 139 11.54 4.14 -6.56
N ASN A 140 11.79 3.51 -7.71
CA ASN A 140 11.07 2.30 -8.12
C ASN A 140 11.92 1.03 -8.06
N VAL A 141 13.17 1.07 -8.53
CA VAL A 141 14.02 -0.14 -8.59
C VAL A 141 14.41 -0.60 -7.20
N TRP A 142 14.92 0.32 -6.36
CA TRP A 142 15.40 -0.03 -5.04
C TRP A 142 14.25 -0.43 -4.09
N PRO A 143 13.17 0.38 -3.96
CA PRO A 143 11.96 -0.03 -3.26
C PRO A 143 11.31 -1.32 -3.76
N GLY A 144 11.31 -1.56 -5.07
CA GLY A 144 10.79 -2.80 -5.66
C GLY A 144 11.56 -4.04 -5.21
N ILE A 145 12.88 -3.94 -5.02
CA ILE A 145 13.68 -5.02 -4.43
C ILE A 145 13.34 -5.17 -2.95
N LEU A 146 13.28 -4.07 -2.19
CA LEU A 146 12.99 -4.10 -0.76
C LEU A 146 11.60 -4.68 -0.44
N VAL A 147 10.57 -4.41 -1.25
CA VAL A 147 9.22 -4.91 -0.98
C VAL A 147 9.14 -6.43 -0.99
N LEU A 148 10.01 -7.11 -1.75
CA LEU A 148 10.13 -8.58 -1.75
C LEU A 148 10.62 -9.13 -0.42
N PHE A 149 11.39 -8.35 0.35
CA PHE A 149 11.80 -8.69 1.71
C PHE A 149 10.75 -8.26 2.73
N VAL A 150 10.22 -7.04 2.58
CA VAL A 150 9.25 -6.44 3.51
C VAL A 150 7.96 -7.25 3.59
N GLY A 151 7.45 -7.78 2.46
CA GLY A 151 6.20 -8.56 2.44
C GLY A 151 6.26 -9.78 3.38
N PRO A 152 7.11 -10.79 3.09
CA PRO A 152 7.24 -11.97 3.94
C PRO A 152 7.68 -11.67 5.37
N TRP A 153 8.47 -10.60 5.57
CA TRP A 153 8.87 -10.17 6.91
C TRP A 153 7.69 -9.61 7.70
N SER A 154 6.84 -8.79 7.07
CA SER A 154 5.63 -8.24 7.70
C SER A 154 4.63 -9.33 8.10
N ASP A 155 4.59 -10.44 7.37
CA ASP A 155 3.75 -11.59 7.68
C ASP A 155 4.20 -12.34 8.94
N LYS A 156 5.49 -12.30 9.29
CA LYS A 156 6.03 -13.00 10.48
C LYS A 156 6.15 -12.11 11.71
N PHE A 157 6.47 -10.83 11.53
CA PHE A 157 6.83 -9.92 12.62
C PHE A 157 5.76 -8.89 13.00
N GLY A 158 4.63 -8.92 12.29
CA GLY A 158 3.48 -8.04 12.47
C GLY A 158 3.41 -6.96 11.39
N ARG A 159 2.18 -6.55 11.03
CA ARG A 159 1.91 -5.59 9.94
C ARG A 159 1.90 -4.15 10.41
N ARG A 160 1.56 -3.88 11.68
CA ARG A 160 1.56 -2.52 12.24
C ARG A 160 2.94 -1.85 12.29
N PRO A 161 4.04 -2.51 12.73
CA PRO A 161 5.34 -1.84 12.77
C PRO A 161 5.81 -1.43 11.38
N VAL A 162 5.56 -2.26 10.36
CA VAL A 162 5.92 -1.92 8.98
C VAL A 162 5.10 -0.73 8.48
N LEU A 163 3.80 -0.73 8.76
CA LEU A 163 2.90 0.37 8.39
C LEU A 163 3.29 1.68 9.09
N LEU A 164 3.68 1.65 10.37
CA LEU A 164 4.16 2.84 11.05
C LEU A 164 5.47 3.36 10.47
N VAL A 165 6.44 2.48 10.21
CA VAL A 165 7.74 2.87 9.66
C VAL A 165 7.58 3.48 8.27
N THR A 166 6.68 2.96 7.42
CA THR A 166 6.41 3.53 6.09
C THR A 166 5.74 4.90 6.15
N PHE A 167 4.78 5.10 7.06
CA PHE A 167 4.15 6.42 7.28
C PHE A 167 5.16 7.44 7.86
N VAL A 168 6.00 7.03 8.80
CA VAL A 168 7.07 7.88 9.36
C VAL A 168 8.07 8.27 8.29
N ALA A 169 8.52 7.32 7.47
CA ALA A 169 9.44 7.59 6.37
C ALA A 169 8.87 8.59 5.36
N THR A 170 7.58 8.45 5.03
CA THR A 170 6.90 9.38 4.12
C THR A 170 6.77 10.76 4.74
N PHE A 171 6.43 10.85 6.03
CA PHE A 171 6.40 12.12 6.76
C PHE A 171 7.78 12.81 6.77
N LEU A 172 8.84 12.07 7.10
CA LEU A 172 10.21 12.59 7.07
C LEU A 172 10.60 13.08 5.67
N GLY A 173 10.24 12.33 4.62
CA GLY A 173 10.44 12.77 3.23
C GLY A 173 9.77 14.10 2.93
N GLN A 174 8.50 14.28 3.31
CA GLN A 174 7.77 15.54 3.11
C GLN A 174 8.36 16.70 3.91
N VAL A 175 8.82 16.44 5.14
CA VAL A 175 9.49 17.46 5.97
C VAL A 175 10.80 17.89 5.32
N ILE A 176 11.63 16.95 4.84
CA ILE A 176 12.88 17.27 4.15
C ILE A 176 12.59 18.05 2.86
N THR A 177 11.60 17.65 2.06
CA THR A 177 11.17 18.42 0.88
C THR A 177 10.78 19.84 1.26
N THR A 178 9.97 20.02 2.30
CA THR A 178 9.53 21.35 2.76
C THR A 178 10.72 22.23 3.17
N ILE A 179 11.69 21.65 3.88
CA ILE A 179 12.92 22.35 4.29
C ILE A 179 13.74 22.76 3.05
N LEU A 180 13.97 21.83 2.11
CA LEU A 180 14.72 22.11 0.88
C LEU A 180 14.04 23.19 0.02
N VAL A 181 12.73 23.12 -0.14
CA VAL A 181 11.94 24.13 -0.86
C VAL A 181 12.04 25.49 -0.17
N SER A 182 11.98 25.53 1.17
CA SER A 182 12.14 26.77 1.94
C SER A 182 13.52 27.40 1.72
N PHE A 183 14.58 26.60 1.76
CA PHE A 183 15.93 27.08 1.44
C PHE A 183 16.06 27.54 -0.01
N SER A 184 15.36 26.89 -0.94
CA SER A 184 15.36 27.24 -2.36
C SER A 184 14.77 28.62 -2.68
N GLN A 185 14.04 29.23 -1.73
CA GLN A 185 13.53 30.60 -1.85
C GLN A 185 14.58 31.64 -1.43
N VAL A 186 15.56 31.25 -0.61
CA VAL A 186 16.59 32.16 -0.08
C VAL A 186 17.91 32.00 -0.82
N LEU A 187 18.22 30.79 -1.29
CA LEU A 187 19.43 30.43 -2.00
C LEU A 187 19.07 29.65 -3.25
N SER A 188 19.72 29.96 -4.38
CA SER A 188 19.63 29.16 -5.60
C SER A 188 20.20 27.76 -5.33
N LEU A 189 19.32 26.79 -5.14
CA LEU A 189 19.70 25.41 -4.81
C LEU A 189 19.79 24.58 -6.08
N ASN A 190 20.80 23.73 -6.13
CA ASN A 190 20.91 22.78 -7.21
C ASN A 190 19.76 21.77 -7.15
N PRO A 191 19.00 21.53 -8.25
CA PRO A 191 17.84 20.63 -8.27
C PRO A 191 18.17 19.19 -7.86
N TRP A 192 19.43 18.75 -7.96
CA TRP A 192 19.86 17.43 -7.49
C TRP A 192 19.63 17.21 -5.98
N PHE A 193 19.56 18.27 -5.16
CA PHE A 193 19.29 18.13 -3.73
C PHE A 193 17.88 17.61 -3.42
N TYR A 194 16.91 17.80 -4.30
CA TYR A 194 15.55 17.25 -4.09
C TYR A 194 15.54 15.72 -4.06
N LEU A 195 16.53 15.05 -4.67
CA LEU A 195 16.68 13.59 -4.56
C LEU A 195 16.92 13.13 -3.11
N LEU A 196 17.58 13.96 -2.29
CA LEU A 196 17.84 13.61 -0.89
C LEU A 196 16.54 13.47 -0.09
N ALA A 197 15.49 14.20 -0.47
CA ALA A 197 14.18 14.08 0.18
C ALA A 197 13.50 12.74 -0.08
N SER A 198 13.87 12.03 -1.16
CA SER A 198 13.34 10.70 -1.48
C SER A 198 14.02 9.57 -0.68
N ILE A 199 15.19 9.82 -0.08
CA ILE A 199 15.99 8.80 0.62
C ILE A 199 15.20 8.08 1.73
N PRO A 200 14.49 8.77 2.64
CA PRO A 200 13.75 8.09 3.71
C PRO A 200 12.71 7.11 3.15
N SER A 201 11.95 7.54 2.14
CA SER A 201 10.96 6.71 1.46
C SER A 201 11.61 5.52 0.75
N MET A 202 12.75 5.74 0.08
CA MET A 202 13.49 4.67 -0.60
C MET A 202 13.96 3.57 0.36
N LEU A 203 14.46 3.93 1.54
CA LEU A 203 15.00 2.97 2.52
C LEU A 203 13.95 2.03 3.10
N VAL A 204 12.68 2.44 3.11
CA VAL A 204 11.59 1.69 3.73
C VAL A 204 10.75 0.91 2.70
N GLY A 205 11.06 1.03 1.41
CA GLY A 205 10.34 0.36 0.33
C GLY A 205 9.28 1.22 -0.36
N GLY A 206 9.29 2.54 -0.14
CA GLY A 206 8.55 3.52 -0.92
C GLY A 206 7.04 3.34 -0.94
N ALA A 207 6.40 3.92 -1.96
CA ALA A 207 4.95 3.84 -2.17
C ALA A 207 4.47 2.40 -2.38
N SER A 208 5.27 1.55 -3.02
CA SER A 208 4.92 0.15 -3.28
C SER A 208 4.80 -0.66 -1.97
N ALA A 209 5.70 -0.45 -1.01
CA ALA A 209 5.60 -1.11 0.31
C ALA A 209 4.36 -0.65 1.08
N ILE A 210 4.05 0.65 1.06
CA ILE A 210 2.84 1.19 1.71
C ILE A 210 1.60 0.51 1.16
N ILE A 211 1.44 0.52 -0.16
CA ILE A 211 0.27 -0.06 -0.84
C ILE A 211 0.16 -1.56 -0.51
N THR A 212 1.27 -2.29 -0.59
CA THR A 212 1.31 -3.72 -0.28
C THR A 212 0.86 -3.99 1.15
N ILE A 213 1.43 -3.28 2.13
CA ILE A 213 1.12 -3.47 3.56
C ILE A 213 -0.32 -3.06 3.89
N VAL A 214 -0.85 -2.01 3.25
CA VAL A 214 -2.25 -1.59 3.42
C VAL A 214 -3.20 -2.67 2.90
N PHE A 215 -2.98 -3.22 1.70
CA PHE A 215 -3.83 -4.29 1.16
C PHE A 215 -3.75 -5.57 1.97
N CYS A 216 -2.54 -5.92 2.41
CA CYS A 216 -2.30 -6.98 3.37
C CYS A 216 -3.14 -6.73 4.64
N TYR A 217 -2.91 -5.64 5.36
CA TYR A 217 -3.60 -5.34 6.62
C TYR A 217 -5.13 -5.47 6.49
N ILE A 218 -5.71 -4.99 5.39
CA ILE A 218 -7.16 -5.03 5.18
C ILE A 218 -7.65 -6.42 4.84
N SER A 219 -6.84 -7.20 4.12
CA SER A 219 -7.12 -8.61 3.86
C SER A 219 -7.19 -9.44 5.15
N ASP A 220 -6.43 -9.08 6.19
CA ASP A 220 -6.41 -9.82 7.45
C ASP A 220 -7.53 -9.41 8.41
N VAL A 221 -7.86 -8.12 8.42
CA VAL A 221 -8.87 -7.57 9.34
C VAL A 221 -10.30 -7.79 8.84
N THR A 222 -10.48 -8.07 7.54
CA THR A 222 -11.82 -8.12 6.93
C THR A 222 -12.31 -9.53 6.70
N ASP A 223 -13.56 -9.79 7.06
CA ASP A 223 -14.25 -11.06 6.77
C ASP A 223 -14.34 -11.33 5.26
N MET A 224 -14.36 -12.60 4.88
CA MET A 224 -14.34 -13.05 3.47
C MET A 224 -15.44 -12.42 2.62
N GLU A 225 -16.64 -12.26 3.16
CA GLU A 225 -17.79 -11.66 2.47
C GLU A 225 -17.61 -10.14 2.21
N ASN A 226 -17.02 -9.43 3.18
CA ASN A 226 -16.82 -7.98 3.10
C ASN A 226 -15.48 -7.56 2.50
N LYS A 227 -14.58 -8.52 2.25
CA LYS A 227 -13.21 -8.28 1.78
C LYS A 227 -13.16 -7.48 0.47
N ALA A 228 -13.95 -7.90 -0.52
CA ALA A 228 -14.02 -7.20 -1.80
C ALA A 228 -14.52 -5.75 -1.64
N LYS A 229 -15.54 -5.55 -0.80
CA LYS A 229 -16.11 -4.23 -0.52
C LYS A 229 -15.10 -3.29 0.15
N ARG A 230 -14.35 -3.75 1.15
CA ARG A 230 -13.33 -2.93 1.82
C ARG A 230 -12.11 -2.66 0.93
N MET A 231 -11.67 -3.63 0.14
CA MET A 231 -10.63 -3.42 -0.87
C MET A 231 -11.07 -2.37 -1.91
N PHE A 232 -12.33 -2.39 -2.33
CA PHE A 232 -12.88 -1.36 -3.21
C PHE A 232 -12.86 0.03 -2.58
N PHE A 233 -13.31 0.17 -1.32
CA PHE A 233 -13.28 1.46 -0.62
C PHE A 233 -11.87 2.06 -0.50
N ILE A 234 -10.85 1.22 -0.32
CA ILE A 234 -9.46 1.67 -0.27
C ILE A 234 -8.99 2.19 -1.62
N ASN A 235 -9.25 1.45 -2.70
CA ASN A 235 -8.94 1.91 -4.04
C ASN A 235 -9.66 3.22 -4.36
N MET A 236 -10.93 3.33 -3.98
CA MET A 236 -11.69 4.57 -4.12
C MET A 236 -11.07 5.70 -3.29
N SER A 237 -10.66 5.45 -2.05
CA SER A 237 -10.00 6.45 -1.19
C SER A 237 -8.68 6.93 -1.80
N MET A 238 -7.87 6.03 -2.36
CA MET A 238 -6.62 6.39 -3.05
C MET A 238 -6.91 7.22 -4.30
N GLY A 239 -7.85 6.79 -5.14
CA GLY A 239 -8.22 7.49 -6.39
C GLY A 239 -8.81 8.87 -6.13
N VAL A 240 -9.74 9.00 -5.18
CA VAL A 240 -10.31 10.30 -4.78
C VAL A 240 -9.21 11.18 -4.17
N GLY A 241 -8.29 10.61 -3.40
CA GLY A 241 -7.14 11.33 -2.85
C GLY A 241 -6.22 11.91 -3.94
N VAL A 242 -5.99 11.16 -5.01
CA VAL A 242 -5.21 11.63 -6.17
C VAL A 242 -5.87 12.83 -6.85
N VAL A 243 -7.17 12.73 -7.13
CA VAL A 243 -7.94 13.80 -7.79
C VAL A 243 -7.95 15.06 -6.93
N ILE A 244 -8.30 14.92 -5.65
CA ILE A 244 -8.33 16.05 -4.71
C ILE A 244 -6.94 16.65 -4.54
N GLY A 245 -5.90 15.85 -4.39
CA GLY A 245 -4.51 16.31 -4.26
C GLY A 245 -4.09 17.20 -5.43
N ASN A 246 -4.33 16.77 -6.67
CA ASN A 246 -3.95 17.55 -7.86
C ASN A 246 -4.75 18.85 -8.03
N ILE A 247 -6.06 18.81 -7.77
CA ILE A 247 -6.93 20.00 -7.87
C ILE A 247 -6.57 21.02 -6.78
N CYS A 248 -6.46 20.55 -5.52
CA CYS A 248 -6.09 21.42 -4.40
C CYS A 248 -4.69 22.01 -4.57
N SER A 249 -3.74 21.23 -5.09
CA SER A 249 -2.38 21.72 -5.35
C SER A 249 -2.35 22.91 -6.29
N SER A 250 -3.04 22.79 -7.43
CA SER A 250 -3.09 23.85 -8.44
C SER A 250 -3.71 25.14 -7.88
N TYR A 251 -4.72 25.01 -7.02
CA TYR A 251 -5.38 26.15 -6.37
C TYR A 251 -4.50 26.78 -5.28
N LEU A 252 -3.92 25.97 -4.39
CA LEU A 252 -3.03 26.45 -3.34
C LEU A 252 -1.79 27.13 -3.92
N LEU A 253 -1.23 26.59 -5.00
CA LEU A 253 -0.05 27.16 -5.66
C LEU A 253 -0.32 28.57 -6.20
N ARG A 254 -1.53 28.82 -6.74
CA ARG A 254 -1.93 30.14 -7.24
C ARG A 254 -2.16 31.17 -6.14
N LEU A 255 -2.68 30.74 -4.99
CA LEU A 255 -2.98 31.63 -3.86
C LEU A 255 -1.78 31.91 -2.96
N THR A 256 -0.85 30.97 -2.88
CA THR A 256 0.21 30.99 -1.88
C THR A 256 1.58 30.86 -2.54
N ASN A 257 2.35 29.83 -2.21
CA ASN A 257 3.69 29.55 -2.72
C ASN A 257 3.98 28.05 -2.58
N THR A 258 4.94 27.53 -3.34
CA THR A 258 5.38 26.12 -3.28
C THR A 258 5.69 25.65 -1.86
N THR A 259 6.35 26.48 -1.05
CA THR A 259 6.69 26.17 0.35
C THR A 259 5.46 25.89 1.21
N ILE A 260 4.41 26.69 1.06
CA ILE A 260 3.18 26.55 1.85
C ILE A 260 2.44 25.28 1.41
N VAL A 261 2.44 24.97 0.11
CA VAL A 261 1.87 23.72 -0.41
C VAL A 261 2.57 22.51 0.22
N CYS A 262 3.91 22.50 0.24
CA CYS A 262 4.68 21.43 0.88
C CYS A 262 4.42 21.32 2.39
N ALA A 263 4.34 22.45 3.09
CA ALA A 263 4.03 22.47 4.52
C ALA A 263 2.64 21.90 4.83
N VAL A 264 1.63 22.23 4.02
CA VAL A 264 0.26 21.67 4.13
C VAL A 264 0.29 20.16 3.86
N SER A 265 1.03 19.70 2.86
CA SER A 265 1.22 18.26 2.60
C SER A 265 1.84 17.55 3.81
N ALA A 266 2.93 18.09 4.36
CA ALA A 266 3.58 17.52 5.53
C ALA A 266 2.64 17.45 6.74
N ALA A 267 1.80 18.46 6.95
CA ALA A 267 0.77 18.47 7.99
C ALA A 267 -0.30 17.39 7.77
N LEU A 268 -0.78 17.19 6.54
CA LEU A 268 -1.75 16.12 6.22
C LEU A 268 -1.17 14.74 6.48
N VAL A 269 0.08 14.49 6.07
CA VAL A 269 0.78 13.22 6.33
C VAL A 269 1.05 13.03 7.82
N PHE A 270 1.34 14.11 8.56
CA PHE A 270 1.47 14.05 10.02
C PHE A 270 0.16 13.65 10.71
N ILE A 271 -0.97 14.23 10.31
CA ILE A 271 -2.29 13.87 10.82
C ILE A 271 -2.59 12.39 10.52
N ALA A 272 -2.28 11.93 9.31
CA ALA A 272 -2.42 10.53 8.94
C ALA A 272 -1.55 9.61 9.82
N LEU A 273 -0.28 9.98 10.06
CA LEU A 273 0.63 9.26 10.94
C LEU A 273 0.11 9.20 12.39
N MET A 274 -0.36 10.32 12.94
CA MET A 274 -0.95 10.36 14.28
C MET A 274 -2.18 9.46 14.37
N TYR A 275 -3.05 9.51 13.36
CA TYR A 275 -4.22 8.64 13.30
C TYR A 275 -3.80 7.15 13.33
N VAL A 276 -2.82 6.77 12.52
CA VAL A 276 -2.28 5.40 12.52
C VAL A 276 -1.71 5.02 13.89
N TRP A 277 -0.94 5.92 14.50
CA TRP A 277 -0.29 5.67 15.78
C TRP A 277 -1.29 5.35 16.90
N PHE A 278 -2.36 6.16 17.01
CA PHE A 278 -3.35 6.06 18.07
C PHE A 278 -4.45 5.03 17.78
N PHE A 279 -4.96 4.96 16.55
CA PHE A 279 -6.18 4.20 16.23
C PHE A 279 -5.94 2.83 15.59
N ILE A 280 -4.78 2.59 14.96
CA ILE A 280 -4.51 1.28 14.32
C ILE A 280 -3.90 0.31 15.33
N GLY A 281 -4.50 -0.88 15.39
CA GLY A 281 -4.07 -2.01 16.22
C GLY A 281 -3.15 -2.96 15.47
N GLU A 282 -2.56 -3.92 16.17
CA GLU A 282 -1.85 -5.01 15.50
C GLU A 282 -2.88 -5.94 14.83
N SER A 283 -2.62 -6.30 13.56
CA SER A 283 -3.52 -7.19 12.81
C SER A 283 -3.19 -8.68 12.99
N LEU A 284 -1.95 -9.01 13.32
CA LEU A 284 -1.52 -10.38 13.56
C LEU A 284 -1.21 -10.58 15.05
N ASP A 285 -1.61 -11.73 15.57
CA ASP A 285 -1.20 -12.17 16.91
C ASP A 285 0.22 -12.74 16.81
N VAL A 286 1.22 -11.89 17.06
CA VAL A 286 2.65 -12.24 16.96
C VAL A 286 3.26 -12.18 18.35
N GLU A 287 4.07 -13.19 18.71
CA GLU A 287 4.85 -13.19 19.95
C GLU A 287 5.68 -11.90 20.09
N GLU A 288 5.60 -11.26 21.27
CA GLU A 288 6.34 -10.03 21.57
C GLU A 288 7.85 -10.29 21.55
N THR A 289 8.48 -10.02 20.40
CA THR A 289 9.93 -10.14 20.20
C THR A 289 10.59 -8.76 20.10
N THR A 290 11.80 -8.63 20.64
CA THR A 290 12.57 -7.38 20.67
C THR A 290 12.84 -6.82 19.27
N PHE A 291 12.72 -5.49 19.09
CA PHE A 291 12.93 -4.79 17.81
C PHE A 291 14.26 -5.13 17.13
N THR A 292 15.33 -5.32 17.90
CA THR A 292 16.67 -5.70 17.40
C THR A 292 16.68 -7.10 16.77
N HIS A 293 15.87 -8.04 17.30
CA HIS A 293 15.70 -9.38 16.73
C HIS A 293 14.87 -9.32 15.43
N LYS A 294 13.83 -8.48 15.41
CA LYS A 294 13.00 -8.25 14.21
C LYS A 294 13.83 -7.66 13.06
N ALA A 295 14.67 -6.67 13.32
CA ALA A 295 15.53 -6.04 12.32
C ALA A 295 16.62 -6.98 11.78
N LYS A 296 17.20 -7.85 12.61
CA LYS A 296 18.23 -8.82 12.19
C LYS A 296 17.70 -9.86 11.20
N HIS A 297 16.41 -10.22 11.31
CA HIS A 297 15.74 -11.11 10.37
C HIS A 297 15.10 -10.42 9.16
N PHE A 298 15.17 -9.08 9.07
CA PHE A 298 14.64 -8.32 7.92
C PHE A 298 15.34 -8.66 6.61
N PHE A 299 16.66 -8.86 6.65
CA PHE A 299 17.47 -9.25 5.50
C PHE A 299 17.71 -10.76 5.40
N ASP A 300 16.83 -11.59 5.96
CA ASP A 300 17.00 -13.04 5.85
C ASP A 300 16.58 -13.54 4.46
N VAL A 301 17.58 -13.86 3.63
CA VAL A 301 17.43 -14.34 2.24
C VAL A 301 16.55 -15.59 2.14
N ARG A 302 16.37 -16.33 3.26
CA ARG A 302 15.44 -17.46 3.36
C ARG A 302 14.01 -17.08 3.02
N LEU A 303 13.57 -15.85 3.35
CA LEU A 303 12.24 -15.33 3.06
C LEU A 303 11.97 -15.24 1.55
N ILE A 304 12.96 -14.78 0.78
CA ILE A 304 12.87 -14.73 -0.69
C ILE A 304 12.90 -16.14 -1.27
N LYS A 305 13.76 -17.01 -0.75
CA LYS A 305 13.82 -18.41 -1.20
C LYS A 305 12.46 -19.10 -1.00
N ASP A 306 11.79 -18.83 0.11
CA ASP A 306 10.45 -19.35 0.39
C ASP A 306 9.40 -18.73 -0.52
N LEU A 307 9.48 -17.42 -0.82
CA LEU A 307 8.59 -16.74 -1.78
C LEU A 307 8.74 -17.34 -3.19
N VAL A 308 9.96 -17.43 -3.70
CA VAL A 308 10.28 -18.00 -5.03
C VAL A 308 9.89 -19.47 -5.09
N LYS A 309 10.15 -20.23 -4.02
CA LYS A 309 9.74 -21.63 -3.92
C LYS A 309 8.22 -21.75 -3.94
N THR A 310 7.48 -20.85 -3.27
CA THR A 310 6.02 -20.84 -3.26
C THR A 310 5.43 -20.53 -4.64
N CYS A 311 6.04 -19.61 -5.38
CA CYS A 311 5.68 -19.35 -6.78
C CYS A 311 5.98 -20.55 -7.70
N THR A 312 7.04 -21.30 -7.39
CA THR A 312 7.51 -22.42 -8.23
C THR A 312 6.95 -23.79 -7.80
N ILE A 313 6.23 -23.91 -6.68
CA ILE A 313 5.66 -25.18 -6.19
C ILE A 313 4.52 -25.69 -7.08
N ARG A 314 4.40 -27.02 -7.24
CA ARG A 314 3.37 -27.65 -8.09
C ARG A 314 2.06 -27.64 -7.34
N ARG A 315 1.11 -26.85 -7.82
CA ARG A 315 -0.26 -26.83 -7.32
C ARG A 315 -1.16 -27.67 -8.22
N PRO A 316 -2.08 -28.49 -7.67
CA PRO A 316 -3.12 -29.14 -8.45
C PRO A 316 -4.03 -28.10 -9.13
N ASN A 317 -4.79 -28.50 -10.15
CA ASN A 317 -5.75 -27.66 -10.89
C ASN A 317 -5.15 -26.45 -11.62
N TYR A 318 -4.10 -26.64 -12.45
CA TYR A 318 -3.49 -25.59 -13.28
C TYR A 318 -3.08 -24.30 -12.54
N GLY A 319 -3.02 -24.30 -11.20
CA GLY A 319 -2.82 -23.09 -10.40
C GLY A 319 -1.53 -22.34 -10.70
N ARG A 320 -0.46 -23.06 -11.11
CA ARG A 320 0.79 -22.44 -11.59
C ARG A 320 0.58 -21.57 -12.84
N ALA A 321 -0.16 -22.08 -13.82
CA ALA A 321 -0.42 -21.36 -15.07
C ALA A 321 -1.30 -20.13 -14.80
N ILE A 322 -2.29 -20.26 -13.92
CA ILE A 322 -3.14 -19.13 -13.50
C ILE A 322 -2.29 -18.05 -12.83
N ILE A 323 -1.45 -18.41 -11.85
CA ILE A 323 -0.57 -17.45 -11.16
C ILE A 323 0.38 -16.77 -12.16
N ALA A 324 1.03 -17.54 -13.04
CA ALA A 324 1.92 -16.99 -14.06
C ALA A 324 1.20 -16.03 -15.01
N CYS A 325 0.01 -16.40 -15.51
CA CYS A 325 -0.80 -15.52 -16.35
C CYS A 325 -1.22 -14.24 -15.61
N THR A 326 -1.66 -14.33 -14.34
CA THR A 326 -2.04 -13.15 -13.56
C THR A 326 -0.87 -12.20 -13.33
N ILE A 327 0.32 -12.72 -13.03
CA ILE A 327 1.54 -11.91 -12.86
C ILE A 327 1.89 -11.22 -14.19
N SER A 328 1.90 -11.96 -15.31
CA SER A 328 2.20 -11.40 -16.62
C SER A 328 1.20 -10.30 -17.02
N ILE A 329 -0.10 -10.51 -16.80
CA ILE A 329 -1.13 -9.51 -17.09
C ILE A 329 -0.93 -8.25 -16.22
N LEU A 330 -0.62 -8.42 -14.93
CA LEU A 330 -0.35 -7.30 -14.02
C LEU A 330 0.89 -6.50 -14.44
N ILE A 331 1.95 -7.17 -14.89
CA ILE A 331 3.16 -6.51 -15.39
C ILE A 331 2.85 -5.71 -16.66
N VAL A 332 2.19 -6.33 -17.64
CA VAL A 332 1.87 -5.67 -18.92
C VAL A 332 0.92 -4.49 -18.71
N SER A 333 -0.11 -4.64 -17.87
CA SER A 333 -1.05 -3.56 -17.58
C SER A 333 -0.40 -2.39 -16.84
N ASN A 334 0.44 -2.64 -15.83
CA ASN A 334 1.18 -1.57 -15.16
C ASN A 334 2.19 -0.89 -16.08
N PHE A 335 2.85 -1.64 -16.95
CA PHE A 335 3.77 -1.08 -17.94
C PHE A 335 3.03 -0.15 -18.91
N ALA A 336 1.87 -0.57 -19.42
CA ALA A 336 1.04 0.26 -20.29
C ALA A 336 0.55 1.53 -19.57
N PHE A 337 0.03 1.40 -18.35
CA PHE A 337 -0.48 2.52 -17.56
C PHE A 337 0.61 3.55 -17.23
N MET A 338 1.78 3.11 -16.79
CA MET A 338 2.90 4.01 -16.51
C MET A 338 3.50 4.61 -17.79
N GLY A 339 3.47 3.88 -18.90
CA GLY A 339 3.88 4.37 -20.21
C GLY A 339 3.00 5.52 -20.70
N GLU A 340 1.68 5.41 -20.50
CA GLU A 340 0.72 6.47 -20.85
C GLU A 340 0.99 7.76 -20.05
N LEU A 341 1.22 7.63 -18.73
CA LEU A 341 1.55 8.78 -17.86
C LEU A 341 2.86 9.49 -18.22
N GLY A 342 3.77 8.84 -18.96
CA GLY A 342 5.06 9.43 -19.35
C GLY A 342 5.07 10.13 -20.70
N VAL A 343 4.01 10.00 -21.50
CA VAL A 343 3.89 10.62 -22.84
C VAL A 343 3.20 11.99 -22.79
N PHE A 344 2.44 12.26 -21.72
CA PHE A 344 1.82 13.56 -21.43
C PHE A 344 2.67 14.40 -20.48
#